data_AF-A0A1C6VEZ9-F1
#
_entry.id   AF-A0A1C6VEZ9-F1
#
_cell.length_a   1.000
_cell.length_b   1.000
_cell.length_c   1.000
_cell.angle_alpha   90.00
_cell.angle_beta   90.00
_cell.angle_gamma   90.00
#
_symmetry.space_group_name_H-M   'P 1'
#
loop_
_entity.id
_entity.type
_entity.pdbx_description
1 polymer ?
#
loop_
_entity_poly.entity_id
_entity_poly.type
_entity_poly.pdbx_seq_one_letter_code
_entity_poly.pdbx_strand_id
1 'polypeptide(L)'
;MVIRVAAVGDVHMDEDVVGRFRPALEELPDHADALLLAGDLTRHGTEAEARCVAREFGNLGVPVISVLGNHDHQCDQVPQVVRTLEDVGITVLEGNGVVLECAGGRLGVAGVKGFGGGFAGRCATDFGEPETKAFVRTANDSADALGRALRELDCDLLVALTHYSPVPDTLAGEPLEIYPFLGCYQLGQAIDSVPTALALHGHAHHGTERGTTPGGVRVRNVAHPVIKQAYSVFHLGDHLDQHQVSGIGQPGTARSWS
;
A
#
# COMPACT_ATOMS: atom_id res chain seq x y z
N MET A 1 -11.63 19.35 -9.66
CA MET A 1 -10.24 19.41 -9.12
C MET A 1 -9.66 18.00 -9.19
N VAL A 2 -8.35 17.83 -9.43
CA VAL A 2 -7.75 16.48 -9.56
C VAL A 2 -6.46 16.41 -8.74
N ILE A 3 -6.33 15.37 -7.92
CA ILE A 3 -5.10 14.97 -7.22
C ILE A 3 -4.59 13.67 -7.84
N ARG A 4 -3.29 13.54 -8.10
CA ARG A 4 -2.66 12.38 -8.74
C ARG A 4 -1.80 11.64 -7.73
N VAL A 5 -2.09 10.37 -7.51
CA VAL A 5 -1.39 9.53 -6.55
C VAL A 5 -0.68 8.40 -7.29
N ALA A 6 0.64 8.35 -7.23
CA ALA A 6 1.39 7.20 -7.68
C ALA A 6 1.45 6.15 -6.56
N ALA A 7 1.46 4.86 -6.89
CA ALA A 7 1.63 3.82 -5.89
C ALA A 7 2.26 2.53 -6.43
N VAL A 8 3.00 1.86 -5.55
CA VAL A 8 3.61 0.53 -5.75
C VAL A 8 3.82 -0.15 -4.40
N GLY A 9 3.75 -1.46 -4.34
CA GLY A 9 4.17 -2.27 -3.18
C GLY A 9 5.06 -3.43 -3.64
N ASP A 10 5.55 -4.23 -2.71
CA ASP A 10 6.23 -5.51 -3.02
C ASP A 10 7.44 -5.33 -3.95
N VAL A 11 8.18 -4.25 -3.73
CA VAL A 11 9.37 -3.89 -4.51
C VAL A 11 10.59 -4.72 -4.10
N HIS A 12 10.59 -5.26 -2.87
CA HIS A 12 11.60 -6.19 -2.33
C HIS A 12 13.04 -5.74 -2.64
N MET A 13 13.36 -4.50 -2.26
CA MET A 13 14.64 -3.89 -2.53
C MET A 13 15.77 -4.61 -1.80
N ASP A 14 16.83 -4.87 -2.55
CA ASP A 14 18.15 -5.28 -2.08
C ASP A 14 19.23 -4.63 -2.96
N GLU A 15 20.49 -5.01 -2.78
CA GLU A 15 21.62 -4.47 -3.56
C GLU A 15 21.53 -4.81 -5.07
N ASP A 16 20.83 -5.87 -5.46
CA ASP A 16 20.72 -6.34 -6.85
C ASP A 16 19.58 -5.65 -7.63
N VAL A 17 18.58 -5.15 -6.89
CA VAL A 17 17.37 -4.50 -7.45
C VAL A 17 17.49 -2.98 -7.49
N VAL A 18 18.35 -2.39 -6.67
CA VAL A 18 18.54 -0.95 -6.60
C VAL A 18 18.93 -0.30 -7.94
N GLY A 19 18.41 0.89 -8.21
CA GLY A 19 18.53 1.62 -9.46
C GLY A 19 17.54 1.19 -10.55
N ARG A 20 16.74 0.14 -10.35
CA ARG A 20 15.77 -0.32 -11.36
C ARG A 20 14.51 0.54 -11.44
N PHE A 21 14.06 1.10 -10.33
CA PHE A 21 12.88 1.97 -10.27
C PHE A 21 13.26 3.43 -10.52
N ARG A 22 14.47 3.83 -10.12
CA ARG A 22 14.94 5.21 -10.07
C ARG A 22 14.68 6.01 -11.36
N PRO A 23 14.96 5.50 -12.58
CA PRO A 23 14.72 6.28 -13.80
C PRO A 23 13.26 6.72 -13.96
N ALA A 24 12.30 5.87 -13.62
CA ALA A 24 10.87 6.22 -13.70
C ALA A 24 10.44 7.13 -12.53
N LEU A 25 11.08 6.99 -11.37
CA LEU A 25 10.81 7.81 -10.18
C LEU A 25 11.35 9.24 -10.31
N GLU A 26 12.38 9.48 -11.12
CA GLU A 26 12.91 10.83 -11.35
C GLU A 26 11.95 11.73 -12.14
N GLU A 27 11.09 11.14 -12.97
CA GLU A 27 10.04 11.85 -13.71
C GLU A 27 8.75 12.05 -12.88
N LEU A 28 8.71 11.49 -11.66
CA LEU A 28 7.51 11.42 -10.85
C LEU A 28 6.85 12.79 -10.53
N PRO A 29 7.60 13.89 -10.27
CA PRO A 29 6.99 15.21 -10.03
C PRO A 29 6.09 15.71 -11.16
N ASP A 30 6.35 15.30 -12.39
CA ASP A 30 5.54 15.69 -13.55
C ASP A 30 4.23 14.88 -13.62
N HIS A 31 4.17 13.73 -12.95
CA HIS A 31 3.11 12.74 -13.10
C HIS A 31 2.22 12.56 -11.86
N ALA A 32 2.73 12.83 -10.66
CA ALA A 32 2.01 12.62 -9.41
C ALA A 32 2.27 13.73 -8.39
N ASP A 33 1.34 13.89 -7.46
CA ASP A 33 1.46 14.83 -6.35
C ASP A 33 2.00 14.14 -5.08
N ALA A 34 1.95 12.79 -5.02
CA ALA A 34 2.53 11.96 -3.96
C ALA A 34 2.80 10.53 -4.46
N LEU A 35 3.72 9.82 -3.78
CA LEU A 35 3.97 8.39 -3.94
C LEU A 35 3.56 7.62 -2.69
N LEU A 36 2.79 6.56 -2.87
CA LEU A 36 2.37 5.64 -1.81
C LEU A 36 3.03 4.27 -1.97
N LEU A 37 3.70 3.80 -0.92
CA LEU A 37 4.39 2.52 -0.87
C LEU A 37 3.60 1.52 -0.01
N ALA A 38 3.07 0.47 -0.63
CA ALA A 38 2.12 -0.47 -0.01
C ALA A 38 2.81 -1.67 0.68
N GLY A 39 3.92 -1.43 1.37
CA GLY A 39 4.66 -2.44 2.13
C GLY A 39 5.51 -3.39 1.28
N ASP A 40 6.23 -4.28 1.98
CA ASP A 40 7.23 -5.20 1.43
C ASP A 40 8.28 -4.47 0.62
N LEU A 41 8.84 -3.43 1.26
CA LEU A 41 9.84 -2.56 0.67
C LEU A 41 11.19 -3.27 0.59
N THR A 42 11.50 -4.06 1.61
CA THR A 42 12.72 -4.85 1.75
C THR A 42 12.45 -6.31 1.46
N ARG A 43 13.51 -7.10 1.25
CA ARG A 43 13.38 -8.54 1.07
C ARG A 43 13.30 -9.29 2.40
N HIS A 44 14.03 -8.84 3.42
CA HIS A 44 14.14 -9.52 4.70
C HIS A 44 14.02 -8.59 5.91
N GLY A 45 13.73 -7.30 5.73
CA GLY A 45 13.53 -6.38 6.85
C GLY A 45 14.81 -5.98 7.55
N THR A 46 15.95 -5.98 6.84
CA THR A 46 17.22 -5.52 7.40
C THR A 46 17.41 -4.02 7.20
N GLU A 47 18.16 -3.38 8.09
CA GLU A 47 18.55 -1.97 7.93
C GLU A 47 19.34 -1.72 6.62
N ALA A 48 20.13 -2.70 6.16
CA ALA A 48 20.90 -2.60 4.92
C ALA A 48 19.99 -2.53 3.68
N GLU A 49 18.95 -3.35 3.63
CA GLU A 49 17.93 -3.29 2.58
C GLU A 49 17.12 -1.99 2.69
N ALA A 50 16.79 -1.53 3.90
CA ALA A 50 16.12 -0.24 4.10
C ALA A 50 16.95 0.93 3.54
N ARG A 51 18.29 0.88 3.63
CA ARG A 51 19.16 1.88 2.97
C ARG A 51 19.07 1.81 1.44
N CYS A 52 18.83 0.63 0.87
CA CYS A 52 18.57 0.49 -0.57
C CYS A 52 17.24 1.13 -0.94
N VAL A 53 16.18 0.91 -0.15
CA VAL A 53 14.88 1.59 -0.30
C VAL A 53 15.05 3.11 -0.21
N ALA A 54 15.76 3.60 0.81
CA ALA A 54 15.99 5.02 1.03
C ALA A 54 16.74 5.69 -0.14
N ARG A 55 17.72 5.00 -0.74
CA ARG A 55 18.41 5.48 -1.95
C ARG A 55 17.48 5.53 -3.17
N GLU A 56 16.60 4.55 -3.31
CA GLU A 56 15.71 4.43 -4.47
C GLU A 56 14.57 5.45 -4.43
N PHE A 57 13.86 5.49 -3.29
CA PHE A 57 12.61 6.22 -3.10
C PHE A 57 12.76 7.53 -2.32
N GLY A 58 13.95 7.85 -1.82
CA GLY A 58 14.22 9.13 -1.18
C GLY A 58 14.39 10.27 -2.18
N ASN A 59 14.10 11.51 -1.74
CA ASN A 59 14.37 12.74 -2.48
C ASN A 59 13.78 12.78 -3.91
N LEU A 60 12.52 12.37 -4.08
CA LEU A 60 11.85 12.30 -5.39
C LEU A 60 11.15 13.61 -5.81
N GLY A 61 11.22 14.67 -5.01
CA GLY A 61 10.53 15.94 -5.30
C GLY A 61 9.02 15.93 -5.04
N VAL A 62 8.46 14.79 -4.63
CA VAL A 62 7.09 14.65 -4.12
C VAL A 62 7.12 13.95 -2.75
N PRO A 63 6.10 14.16 -1.89
CA PRO A 63 5.96 13.39 -0.65
C PRO A 63 5.88 11.88 -0.93
N VAL A 64 6.59 11.11 -0.12
CA VAL A 64 6.56 9.64 -0.16
C VAL A 64 6.04 9.11 1.17
N ILE A 65 5.00 8.30 1.11
CA ILE A 65 4.29 7.77 2.28
C ILE A 65 4.24 6.26 2.15
N SER A 66 4.56 5.55 3.21
CA SER A 66 4.65 4.10 3.21
C SER A 66 3.87 3.50 4.37
N VAL A 67 3.37 2.29 4.18
CA VAL A 67 3.23 1.32 5.27
C VAL A 67 4.33 0.27 5.12
N LEU A 68 4.61 -0.51 6.17
CA LEU A 68 5.47 -1.68 6.05
C LEU A 68 4.66 -2.91 5.63
N GLY A 69 5.34 -3.92 5.08
CA GLY A 69 4.77 -5.25 4.82
C GLY A 69 5.35 -6.32 5.74
N ASN A 70 5.04 -7.59 5.54
CA ASN A 70 5.57 -8.65 6.41
C ASN A 70 7.05 -8.94 6.17
N HIS A 71 7.59 -8.74 4.97
CA HIS A 71 9.03 -8.89 4.73
C HIS A 71 9.84 -7.87 5.52
N ASP A 72 9.32 -6.65 5.70
CA ASP A 72 9.97 -5.60 6.48
C ASP A 72 10.08 -5.94 7.98
N HIS A 73 9.29 -6.91 8.46
CA HIS A 73 9.33 -7.40 9.83
C HIS A 73 10.25 -8.64 10.02
N GLN A 74 10.70 -9.29 8.94
CA GLN A 74 11.27 -10.64 8.99
C GLN A 74 12.54 -10.77 9.86
N CYS A 75 13.38 -9.74 9.91
CA CYS A 75 14.61 -9.75 10.73
C CYS A 75 14.46 -9.05 12.10
N ASP A 76 13.24 -8.68 12.51
CA ASP A 76 12.96 -7.99 13.78
C ASP A 76 13.73 -6.65 13.94
N GLN A 77 14.05 -5.96 12.84
CA GLN A 77 14.75 -4.66 12.82
C GLN A 77 13.83 -3.50 12.43
N VAL A 78 12.52 -3.62 12.65
CA VAL A 78 11.53 -2.61 12.27
C VAL A 78 11.92 -1.19 12.73
N PRO A 79 12.38 -0.95 13.98
CA PRO A 79 12.79 0.41 14.38
C PRO A 79 13.92 0.99 13.52
N GLN A 80 14.88 0.17 13.10
CA GLN A 80 16.00 0.58 12.26
C GLN A 80 15.54 0.83 10.82
N VAL A 81 14.67 -0.03 10.30
CA VAL A 81 14.04 0.13 8.98
C VAL A 81 13.27 1.46 8.93
N VAL A 82 12.34 1.69 9.87
CA VAL A 82 11.54 2.93 9.93
C VAL A 82 12.44 4.15 9.99
N ARG A 83 13.40 4.18 10.93
CA ARG A 83 14.34 5.30 11.06
C ARG A 83 15.08 5.59 9.75
N THR A 84 15.57 4.54 9.08
CA THR A 84 16.32 4.70 7.82
C THR A 84 15.47 5.32 6.71
N LEU A 85 14.18 4.99 6.65
CA LEU A 85 13.24 5.57 5.69
C LEU A 85 12.90 7.02 6.04
N GLU A 86 12.63 7.29 7.32
CA GLU A 86 12.30 8.63 7.81
C GLU A 86 13.48 9.62 7.68
N ASP A 87 14.72 9.15 7.84
CA ASP A 87 15.94 9.95 7.67
C ASP A 87 16.07 10.56 6.24
N VAL A 88 15.37 10.00 5.24
CA VAL A 88 15.30 10.54 3.87
C VAL A 88 13.94 11.14 3.50
N GLY A 89 13.08 11.37 4.50
CA GLY A 89 11.79 12.04 4.34
C GLY A 89 10.63 11.15 3.90
N ILE A 90 10.79 9.81 3.92
CA ILE A 90 9.66 8.89 3.71
C ILE A 90 8.84 8.83 5.00
N THR A 91 7.56 9.15 4.92
CA THR A 91 6.64 9.07 6.07
C THR A 91 6.15 7.63 6.23
N VAL A 92 6.41 6.98 7.35
CA VAL A 92 5.95 5.60 7.61
C VAL A 92 4.71 5.62 8.51
N LEU A 93 3.60 5.07 8.01
CA LEU A 93 2.33 5.00 8.71
C LEU A 93 2.14 3.62 9.37
N GLU A 94 1.68 3.63 10.61
CA GLU A 94 1.29 2.43 11.37
C GLU A 94 0.15 2.81 12.33
N GLY A 95 -1.08 2.77 11.83
CA GLY A 95 -2.27 3.11 12.63
C GLY A 95 -2.48 4.60 12.81
N ASN A 96 -1.91 5.41 11.93
CA ASN A 96 -2.00 6.87 11.91
C ASN A 96 -2.17 7.35 10.45
N GLY A 97 -2.12 8.67 10.25
CA GLY A 97 -2.25 9.27 8.92
C GLY A 97 -1.61 10.64 8.81
N VAL A 98 -1.56 11.14 7.58
CA VAL A 98 -0.99 12.44 7.21
C VAL A 98 -1.93 13.14 6.22
N VAL A 99 -1.99 14.47 6.27
CA VAL A 99 -2.68 15.30 5.27
C VAL A 99 -1.65 16.06 4.45
N LEU A 100 -1.76 15.96 3.13
CA LEU A 100 -0.90 16.66 2.18
C LEU A 100 -1.70 17.78 1.51
N GLU A 101 -1.09 18.96 1.43
CA GLU A 101 -1.60 20.08 0.67
C GLU A 101 -1.20 19.91 -0.80
N CYS A 102 -2.14 19.47 -1.65
CA CYS A 102 -1.93 19.31 -3.09
C CYS A 102 -2.62 20.45 -3.86
N ALA A 103 -2.18 20.71 -5.10
CA ALA A 103 -2.82 21.71 -5.95
C ALA A 103 -4.33 21.45 -6.18
N GLY A 104 -4.74 20.18 -6.13
CA GLY A 104 -6.12 19.74 -6.28
C GLY A 104 -6.95 19.68 -4.99
N GLY A 105 -6.39 20.07 -3.84
CA GLY A 105 -7.04 20.00 -2.51
C GLY A 105 -6.20 19.25 -1.48
N ARG A 106 -6.78 19.01 -0.29
CA ARG A 106 -6.15 18.28 0.81
C ARG A 106 -6.32 16.78 0.63
N LEU A 107 -5.22 16.06 0.45
CA LEU A 107 -5.18 14.60 0.39
C LEU A 107 -4.87 14.02 1.77
N GLY A 108 -5.81 13.33 2.38
CA GLY A 108 -5.57 12.51 3.55
C GLY A 108 -5.10 11.11 3.16
N VAL A 109 -4.06 10.62 3.82
CA VAL A 109 -3.61 9.23 3.71
C VAL A 109 -3.53 8.64 5.12
N ALA A 110 -4.30 7.59 5.37
CA ALA A 110 -4.20 6.80 6.60
C ALA A 110 -3.75 5.39 6.25
N GLY A 111 -2.91 4.80 7.11
CA GLY A 111 -2.35 3.49 6.80
C GLY A 111 -1.97 2.63 7.98
N VAL A 112 -2.00 1.34 7.73
CA VAL A 112 -1.52 0.26 8.61
C VAL A 112 -0.87 -0.79 7.72
N LYS A 113 0.08 -1.58 8.23
CA LYS A 113 0.45 -2.82 7.50
C LYS A 113 -0.78 -3.69 7.25
N GLY A 114 -1.64 -3.84 8.25
CA GLY A 114 -2.70 -4.83 8.25
C GLY A 114 -2.19 -6.20 8.71
N PHE A 115 -3.09 -7.19 8.65
CA PHE A 115 -2.79 -8.58 8.99
C PHE A 115 -3.78 -9.56 8.36
N GLY A 116 -3.44 -10.85 8.40
CA GLY A 116 -4.31 -11.93 7.98
C GLY A 116 -5.43 -12.21 8.98
N GLY A 117 -6.56 -12.71 8.49
CA GLY A 117 -7.73 -13.06 9.29
C GLY A 117 -8.81 -13.80 8.48
N GLY A 118 -8.76 -13.66 7.15
CA GLY A 118 -9.73 -14.25 6.23
C GLY A 118 -10.93 -13.35 5.98
N PHE A 119 -11.81 -13.83 5.10
CA PHE A 119 -12.92 -13.05 4.57
C PHE A 119 -14.27 -13.60 5.03
N ALA A 120 -15.35 -12.89 4.76
CA ALA A 120 -16.69 -13.23 5.23
C ALA A 120 -17.04 -14.72 5.00
N GLY A 121 -17.42 -15.40 6.07
CA GLY A 121 -17.78 -16.84 6.07
C GLY A 121 -16.61 -17.82 6.05
N ARG A 122 -15.36 -17.34 5.92
CA ARG A 122 -14.11 -18.11 5.90
C ARG A 122 -12.99 -17.34 6.61
N CYS A 123 -13.22 -16.98 7.87
CA CYS A 123 -12.29 -16.22 8.70
C CYS A 123 -12.05 -16.88 10.06
N ALA A 124 -10.89 -16.59 10.66
CA ALA A 124 -10.60 -17.01 12.03
C ALA A 124 -11.48 -16.23 13.03
N THR A 125 -11.75 -16.84 14.18
CA THR A 125 -12.58 -16.26 15.25
C THR A 125 -11.79 -16.17 16.55
N ASP A 126 -12.04 -15.16 17.38
CA ASP A 126 -11.44 -15.00 18.73
C ASP A 126 -12.03 -16.06 19.69
N PHE A 127 -11.69 -17.32 19.46
CA PHE A 127 -12.17 -18.49 20.17
C PHE A 127 -11.08 -19.57 20.20
N GLY A 128 -11.05 -20.37 21.27
CA GLY A 128 -10.10 -21.47 21.43
C GLY A 128 -8.80 -21.05 22.12
N GLU A 129 -7.68 -21.47 21.54
CA GLU A 129 -6.32 -21.34 22.04
C GLU A 129 -5.84 -19.88 22.09
N PRO A 130 -4.96 -19.51 23.05
CA PRO A 130 -4.38 -18.16 23.13
C PRO A 130 -3.78 -17.64 21.81
N GLU A 131 -3.15 -18.52 21.02
CA GLU A 131 -2.48 -18.18 19.77
C GLU A 131 -3.47 -17.78 18.67
N THR A 132 -4.57 -18.54 18.52
CA THR A 132 -5.64 -18.19 17.58
C THR A 132 -6.29 -16.86 17.96
N LYS A 133 -6.51 -16.65 19.26
CA LYS A 133 -7.05 -15.40 19.78
C LYS A 133 -6.10 -14.23 19.55
N ALA A 134 -4.80 -14.43 19.77
CA ALA A 134 -3.78 -13.44 19.49
C ALA A 134 -3.74 -13.08 17.99
N PHE A 135 -3.76 -14.08 17.10
CA PHE A 135 -3.80 -13.88 15.65
C PHE A 135 -5.00 -13.03 15.22
N VAL A 136 -6.20 -13.36 15.71
CA VAL A 136 -7.43 -12.62 15.38
C VAL A 136 -7.42 -11.21 15.98
N ARG A 137 -6.92 -11.04 17.21
CA ARG A 137 -6.79 -9.72 17.84
C ARG A 137 -5.81 -8.84 17.10
N THR A 138 -4.67 -9.36 16.63
CA THR A 138 -3.74 -8.60 15.78
C THR A 138 -4.43 -8.05 14.53
N ALA A 139 -5.28 -8.83 13.87
CA ALA A 139 -6.05 -8.38 12.71
C ALA A 139 -7.08 -7.29 13.09
N ASN A 140 -7.83 -7.51 14.16
CA ASN A 140 -8.84 -6.57 14.64
C ASN A 140 -8.22 -5.25 15.10
N ASP A 141 -7.16 -5.29 15.91
CA ASP A 141 -6.47 -4.11 16.44
C ASP A 141 -5.90 -3.26 15.30
N SER A 142 -5.36 -3.89 14.26
CA SER A 142 -4.86 -3.20 13.06
C SER A 142 -5.99 -2.54 12.28
N ALA A 143 -7.11 -3.23 12.06
CA ALA A 143 -8.28 -2.65 11.40
C ALA A 143 -8.90 -1.49 12.20
N ASP A 144 -8.99 -1.64 13.53
CA ASP A 144 -9.47 -0.58 14.42
C ASP A 144 -8.56 0.65 14.40
N ALA A 145 -7.24 0.44 14.35
CA ALA A 145 -6.28 1.53 14.21
C ALA A 145 -6.44 2.27 12.88
N LEU A 146 -6.58 1.54 11.77
CA LEU A 146 -6.87 2.12 10.46
C LEU A 146 -8.16 2.94 10.49
N GLY A 147 -9.24 2.38 11.04
CA GLY A 147 -10.54 3.06 11.12
C GLY A 147 -10.50 4.32 11.98
N ARG A 148 -9.69 4.34 13.06
CA ARG A 148 -9.46 5.56 13.85
C ARG A 148 -8.72 6.62 13.04
N ALA A 149 -7.58 6.25 12.45
CA ALA A 149 -6.76 7.15 11.65
C ALA A 149 -7.56 7.77 10.49
N LEU A 150 -8.33 6.96 9.76
CA LEU A 150 -9.19 7.42 8.67
C LEU A 150 -10.23 8.47 9.13
N ARG A 151 -10.82 8.31 10.32
CA ARG A 151 -11.82 9.23 10.88
C ARG A 151 -11.24 10.54 11.40
N GLU A 152 -9.97 10.56 11.78
CA GLU A 152 -9.32 11.70 12.41
C GLU A 152 -8.75 12.71 11.41
N LEU A 153 -8.60 12.34 10.13
CA LEU A 153 -8.05 13.20 9.08
C LEU A 153 -9.10 14.18 8.55
N ASP A 154 -8.82 15.48 8.70
CA ASP A 154 -9.58 16.55 8.05
C ASP A 154 -9.00 16.85 6.66
N CYS A 155 -9.65 16.32 5.62
CA CYS A 155 -9.18 16.37 4.23
C CYS A 155 -10.35 16.35 3.24
N ASP A 156 -10.06 16.63 1.96
CA ASP A 156 -11.07 16.65 0.90
C ASP A 156 -11.20 15.27 0.22
N LEU A 157 -10.08 14.57 0.09
CA LEU A 157 -9.99 13.24 -0.50
C LEU A 157 -9.17 12.33 0.42
N LEU A 158 -9.67 11.13 0.67
CA LEU A 158 -9.07 10.18 1.61
C LEU A 158 -8.63 8.90 0.91
N VAL A 159 -7.38 8.48 1.15
CA VAL A 159 -6.82 7.22 0.67
C VAL A 159 -6.47 6.33 1.85
N ALA A 160 -6.91 5.08 1.81
CA ALA A 160 -6.47 4.03 2.72
C ALA A 160 -5.28 3.29 2.11
N LEU A 161 -4.19 3.18 2.85
CA LEU A 161 -2.99 2.45 2.45
C LEU A 161 -2.79 1.26 3.38
N THR A 162 -2.85 0.05 2.84
CA THR A 162 -2.54 -1.18 3.58
C THR A 162 -1.47 -1.98 2.86
N HIS A 163 -0.88 -2.99 3.52
CA HIS A 163 -0.11 -4.01 2.80
C HIS A 163 -0.99 -5.23 2.54
N TYR A 164 -1.67 -5.71 3.58
CA TYR A 164 -2.62 -6.82 3.50
C TYR A 164 -3.90 -6.40 2.76
N SER A 165 -4.52 -7.35 2.04
CA SER A 165 -5.71 -7.04 1.25
C SER A 165 -6.95 -6.83 2.14
N PRO A 166 -7.73 -5.77 1.88
CA PRO A 166 -9.02 -5.56 2.55
C PRO A 166 -10.18 -6.33 1.92
N VAL A 167 -10.01 -6.93 0.72
CA VAL A 167 -11.10 -7.58 -0.03
C VAL A 167 -10.62 -8.88 -0.72
N PRO A 168 -11.48 -9.91 -0.83
CA PRO A 168 -11.09 -11.16 -1.46
C PRO A 168 -10.93 -11.02 -2.99
N ASP A 169 -11.59 -10.04 -3.62
CA ASP A 169 -11.57 -9.82 -5.07
C ASP A 169 -10.15 -9.70 -5.62
N THR A 170 -9.27 -8.99 -4.92
CA THR A 170 -7.89 -8.75 -5.35
C THR A 170 -6.98 -9.97 -5.16
N LEU A 171 -7.48 -11.04 -4.55
CA LEU A 171 -6.75 -12.29 -4.34
C LEU A 171 -7.04 -13.32 -5.43
N ALA A 172 -7.90 -13.01 -6.41
CA ALA A 172 -8.18 -13.90 -7.52
C ALA A 172 -6.87 -14.27 -8.26
N GLY A 173 -6.56 -15.57 -8.29
CA GLY A 173 -5.29 -16.11 -8.82
C GLY A 173 -4.38 -16.71 -7.75
N GLU A 174 -4.53 -16.32 -6.49
CA GLU A 174 -3.89 -16.99 -5.35
C GLU A 174 -4.63 -18.28 -4.96
N PRO A 175 -3.95 -19.27 -4.34
CA PRO A 175 -4.60 -20.45 -3.77
C PRO A 175 -5.58 -20.08 -2.64
N LEU A 176 -6.78 -20.68 -2.64
CA LEU A 176 -7.81 -20.40 -1.64
C LEU A 176 -7.37 -20.73 -0.21
N GLU A 177 -6.46 -21.71 -0.08
CA GLU A 177 -5.90 -22.18 1.18
C GLU A 177 -5.12 -21.09 1.94
N ILE A 178 -4.60 -20.08 1.21
CA ILE A 178 -3.79 -19.02 1.81
C ILE A 178 -4.52 -17.68 1.96
N TYR A 179 -5.77 -17.57 1.47
CA TYR A 179 -6.56 -16.32 1.59
C TYR A 179 -6.59 -15.75 3.02
N PRO A 180 -6.74 -16.57 4.08
CA PRO A 180 -6.70 -16.05 5.45
C PRO A 180 -5.38 -15.40 5.87
N PHE A 181 -4.27 -15.68 5.17
CA PHE A 181 -2.96 -15.09 5.44
C PHE A 181 -2.65 -13.90 4.52
N LEU A 182 -3.49 -13.62 3.52
CA LEU A 182 -3.31 -12.53 2.56
C LEU A 182 -4.13 -11.28 2.89
N GLY A 183 -5.08 -11.38 3.82
CA GLY A 183 -5.93 -10.26 4.19
C GLY A 183 -7.00 -10.59 5.20
N CYS A 184 -7.80 -9.59 5.53
CA CYS A 184 -8.97 -9.75 6.38
C CYS A 184 -10.09 -8.76 6.01
N TYR A 185 -11.35 -9.19 6.21
CA TYR A 185 -12.50 -8.34 5.88
C TYR A 185 -12.65 -7.12 6.80
N GLN A 186 -12.06 -7.16 8.01
CA GLN A 186 -12.11 -6.06 8.97
C GLN A 186 -11.43 -4.80 8.43
N LEU A 187 -10.36 -4.94 7.62
CA LEU A 187 -9.75 -3.81 6.92
C LEU A 187 -10.74 -3.17 5.95
N GLY A 188 -11.48 -3.97 5.19
CA GLY A 188 -12.57 -3.49 4.32
C GLY A 188 -13.66 -2.75 5.09
N GLN A 189 -14.05 -3.25 6.27
CA GLN A 189 -15.01 -2.57 7.15
C GLN A 189 -14.49 -1.24 7.69
N ALA A 190 -13.21 -1.17 8.06
CA ALA A 190 -12.58 0.07 8.51
C ALA A 190 -12.56 1.12 7.39
N ILE A 191 -12.24 0.70 6.16
CA ILE A 191 -12.26 1.54 4.96
C ILE A 191 -13.68 2.05 4.67
N ASP A 192 -14.69 1.18 4.74
CA ASP A 192 -16.10 1.54 4.50
C ASP A 192 -16.71 2.42 5.59
N SER A 193 -16.02 2.63 6.72
CA SER A 193 -16.54 3.42 7.85
C SER A 193 -16.55 4.93 7.62
N VAL A 194 -15.89 5.41 6.56
CA VAL A 194 -15.76 6.81 6.17
C VAL A 194 -15.81 6.94 4.64
N PRO A 195 -16.02 8.13 4.06
CA PRO A 195 -15.98 8.32 2.60
C PRO A 195 -14.56 8.24 2.03
N THR A 196 -13.96 7.04 2.02
CA THR A 196 -12.66 6.77 1.40
C THR A 196 -12.80 6.77 -0.12
N ALA A 197 -11.96 7.55 -0.81
CA ALA A 197 -11.98 7.69 -2.27
C ALA A 197 -11.29 6.51 -2.99
N LEU A 198 -10.26 5.95 -2.37
CA LEU A 198 -9.46 4.85 -2.91
C LEU A 198 -8.78 4.07 -1.79
N ALA A 199 -8.71 2.74 -1.93
CA ALA A 199 -7.89 1.88 -1.08
C ALA A 199 -6.80 1.21 -1.91
N LEU A 200 -5.58 1.20 -1.39
CA LEU A 200 -4.39 0.62 -2.03
C LEU A 200 -3.79 -0.44 -1.13
N HIS A 201 -3.37 -1.57 -1.71
CA HIS A 201 -2.64 -2.62 -0.98
C HIS A 201 -1.61 -3.36 -1.83
N GLY A 202 -0.78 -4.19 -1.20
CA GLY A 202 0.21 -5.06 -1.85
C GLY A 202 -0.04 -6.55 -1.57
N HIS A 203 1.02 -7.30 -1.28
CA HIS A 203 1.06 -8.67 -0.73
C HIS A 203 0.62 -9.81 -1.66
N ALA A 204 -0.50 -9.67 -2.36
CA ALA A 204 -1.06 -10.74 -3.19
C ALA A 204 -0.43 -10.74 -4.61
N HIS A 205 0.74 -11.34 -4.76
CA HIS A 205 1.57 -11.28 -5.99
C HIS A 205 0.95 -11.98 -7.20
N HIS A 206 0.16 -13.03 -6.98
CA HIS A 206 -0.60 -13.73 -8.03
C HIS A 206 -2.07 -13.32 -8.04
N GLY A 207 -2.43 -12.31 -7.25
CA GLY A 207 -3.76 -11.73 -7.23
C GLY A 207 -4.08 -10.92 -8.48
N THR A 208 -5.19 -10.18 -8.42
CA THR A 208 -5.61 -9.24 -9.46
C THR A 208 -5.57 -7.81 -8.98
N GLU A 209 -5.33 -6.88 -9.91
CA GLU A 209 -5.21 -5.45 -9.65
C GLU A 209 -6.47 -4.85 -8.99
N ARG A 210 -7.67 -5.35 -9.30
CA ARG A 210 -8.93 -4.63 -8.99
C ARG A 210 -9.83 -5.41 -8.06
N GLY A 211 -10.35 -4.72 -7.05
CA GLY A 211 -11.44 -5.18 -6.20
C GLY A 211 -12.32 -4.01 -5.76
N THR A 212 -13.37 -4.30 -5.01
CA THR A 212 -14.25 -3.27 -4.42
C THR A 212 -14.72 -3.74 -3.06
N THR A 213 -14.69 -2.86 -2.06
CA THR A 213 -15.25 -3.16 -0.74
C THR A 213 -16.78 -3.30 -0.84
N PRO A 214 -17.43 -3.96 0.13
CA PRO A 214 -18.90 -4.00 0.17
C PRO A 214 -19.56 -2.63 0.19
N GLY A 215 -18.92 -1.60 0.77
CA GLY A 215 -19.37 -0.20 0.77
C GLY A 215 -19.13 0.55 -0.54
N GLY A 216 -18.49 -0.07 -1.54
CA GLY A 216 -18.28 0.50 -2.86
C GLY A 216 -16.95 1.24 -3.06
N VAL A 217 -16.06 1.21 -2.07
CA VAL A 217 -14.70 1.79 -2.19
C VAL A 217 -13.88 0.92 -3.12
N ARG A 218 -13.30 1.54 -4.15
CA ARG A 218 -12.44 0.84 -5.10
C ARG A 218 -11.12 0.46 -4.41
N VAL A 219 -10.74 -0.80 -4.56
CA VAL A 219 -9.49 -1.34 -4.04
C VAL A 219 -8.54 -1.63 -5.19
N ARG A 220 -7.26 -1.27 -5.04
CA ARG A 220 -6.22 -1.59 -6.01
C ARG A 220 -5.05 -2.33 -5.36
N ASN A 221 -4.75 -3.50 -5.90
CA ASN A 221 -3.52 -4.22 -5.62
C ASN A 221 -2.40 -3.60 -6.46
N VAL A 222 -1.48 -2.90 -5.79
CA VAL A 222 -0.35 -2.20 -6.38
C VAL A 222 0.97 -2.96 -6.19
N ALA A 223 0.91 -4.23 -5.80
CA ALA A 223 2.08 -5.10 -5.76
C ALA A 223 2.81 -5.07 -7.11
N HIS A 224 4.13 -4.84 -7.09
CA HIS A 224 4.95 -4.77 -8.30
C HIS A 224 4.76 -5.99 -9.23
N PRO A 225 4.69 -7.25 -8.73
CA PRO A 225 4.38 -8.41 -9.57
C PRO A 225 3.03 -8.36 -10.32
N VAL A 226 2.06 -7.64 -9.76
CA VAL A 226 0.72 -7.46 -10.34
C VAL A 226 0.71 -6.33 -11.35
N ILE A 227 1.25 -5.16 -11.01
CA ILE A 227 1.21 -3.98 -11.89
C ILE A 227 2.29 -3.99 -12.99
N LYS A 228 3.41 -4.69 -12.76
CA LYS A 228 4.52 -4.89 -13.72
C LYS A 228 5.08 -3.59 -14.31
N GLN A 229 5.11 -2.55 -13.50
CA GLN A 229 5.62 -1.23 -13.81
C GLN A 229 6.15 -0.56 -12.54
N ALA A 230 6.95 0.49 -12.67
CA ALA A 230 7.58 1.14 -11.53
C ALA A 230 6.56 1.70 -10.51
N TYR A 231 5.41 2.18 -10.99
CA TYR A 231 4.26 2.59 -10.19
C TYR A 231 3.01 2.76 -11.07
N SER A 232 1.83 2.68 -10.46
CA SER A 232 0.54 3.05 -11.08
C SER A 232 0.10 4.42 -10.62
N VAL A 233 -0.50 5.22 -11.51
CA VAL A 233 -1.03 6.56 -11.17
C VAL A 233 -2.56 6.55 -11.12
N PHE A 234 -3.12 7.10 -10.05
CA PHE A 234 -4.55 7.22 -9.81
C PHE A 234 -4.96 8.69 -9.73
N HIS A 235 -6.01 9.07 -10.45
CA HIS A 235 -6.55 10.43 -10.43
C HIS A 235 -7.78 10.48 -9.52
N LEU A 236 -7.73 11.34 -8.50
CA LEU A 236 -8.78 11.54 -7.50
C LEU A 236 -9.51 12.88 -7.77
N GLY A 237 -10.83 12.86 -8.00
CA GLY A 237 -11.62 14.06 -8.37
C GLY A 237 -13.00 13.75 -9.01
N ASP A 238 -13.69 14.78 -9.54
CA ASP A 238 -15.11 14.77 -10.01
C ASP A 238 -15.49 13.65 -11.00
N HIS A 239 -14.50 13.00 -11.61
CA HIS A 239 -14.68 11.70 -12.24
C HIS A 239 -13.49 10.82 -11.85
N LEU A 240 -13.71 9.99 -10.84
CA LEU A 240 -12.94 8.78 -10.61
C LEU A 240 -13.19 7.79 -11.77
N ASP A 241 -12.82 8.12 -13.01
CA ASP A 241 -12.57 7.20 -14.13
C ASP A 241 -12.35 7.97 -15.44
N GLN A 242 -11.15 7.82 -16.02
CA GLN A 242 -11.05 7.40 -17.40
C GLN A 242 -9.99 6.31 -17.47
N HIS A 243 -10.24 5.31 -18.31
CA HIS A 243 -9.42 4.15 -18.65
C HIS A 243 -7.99 4.45 -19.16
N GLN A 244 -7.38 5.58 -18.81
CA GLN A 244 -5.98 5.84 -19.04
C GLN A 244 -5.16 5.15 -17.96
N VAL A 245 -4.94 3.85 -18.17
CA VAL A 245 -3.58 3.33 -17.97
C VAL A 245 -2.69 4.30 -18.75
N SER A 246 -1.72 4.90 -18.06
CA SER A 246 -0.66 5.72 -18.64
C SER A 246 -0.42 5.35 -20.10
N GLY A 247 -0.66 6.30 -21.01
CA GLY A 247 -0.22 6.10 -22.38
C GLY A 247 1.26 5.74 -22.32
N ILE A 248 1.65 4.69 -23.04
CA ILE A 248 3.05 4.44 -23.35
C ILE A 248 3.51 5.65 -24.16
N GLY A 249 3.94 6.71 -23.46
CA GLY A 249 4.87 7.67 -24.01
C GLY A 249 6.05 6.84 -24.53
N GLN A 250 6.47 7.14 -25.75
CA GLN A 250 7.49 6.41 -26.50
C GLN A 250 8.69 5.94 -25.66
N PRO A 251 9.31 4.81 -26.06
CA PRO A 251 9.87 3.82 -25.14
C PRO A 251 11.11 4.33 -24.39
N GLY A 252 10.95 4.60 -23.10
CA GLY A 252 12.05 4.87 -22.19
C GLY A 252 12.83 3.62 -21.77
N THR A 253 12.24 2.42 -21.85
CA THR A 253 12.96 1.15 -21.63
C THR A 253 12.29 0.02 -22.40
N ALA A 254 12.77 -0.22 -23.63
CA ALA A 254 12.54 -1.49 -24.32
C ALA A 254 13.37 -2.59 -23.64
N ARG A 255 12.97 -3.02 -22.45
CA ARG A 255 13.32 -4.34 -21.91
C ARG A 255 12.10 -4.90 -21.22
N SER A 256 11.62 -6.03 -21.73
CA SER A 256 10.66 -6.86 -21.00
C SER A 256 11.19 -7.11 -19.60
N TRP A 257 10.39 -6.77 -18.59
CA TRP A 257 10.62 -7.20 -17.22
C TRP A 257 10.39 -8.71 -17.17
N SER A 258 11.48 -9.46 -17.33
CA SER A 258 11.57 -10.91 -17.10
C SER A 258 12.41 -11.16 -15.85
#